data_AF-A0AAV7BZK7-F1
#
_entry.id   AF-A0AAV7BZK7-F1
#
_cell.length_a   1.000
_cell.length_b   1.000
_cell.length_c   1.000
_cell.angle_alpha   90.00
_cell.angle_beta   90.00
_cell.angle_gamma   90.00
#
_symmetry.space_group_name_H-M   'P 1'
#
loop_
_entity.id
_entity.type
_entity.pdbx_description
1 polymer ?
#
loop_
_entity_poly.entity_id
_entity_poly.type
_entity_poly.pdbx_seq_one_letter_code
_entity_poly.pdbx_strand_id
1 'polypeptide(L)'
;MQPAMMMFSSKYWARRGMSLDSAMSPDFLSNSARDKLNAVKIDENKCSKTEPAVEIEKTAVVLTLKNEVGGLLQTLKIFKEKYVNIIHIESRKPKNGSSEAEVYAEFECTKKKAQELIHLIKLQPNVISLNPAERKWREDEELDGVPWFPRKISELDKCSHRVLMYGSELDADHPGFKDNVYRQRRKYFVDVAMSYKYGHPIPRVEYTAEEIKTWGTVFKELTKLYPTHACKEYLKNLPLLTKYCGYREDNVPQLEDVAVFLKERSGFTVRPVAGYLSPRDFLAGLAYRVFHCTQYIRHGSDPLYTPEPDTCHELLGHVPLLADPKFAQFSQEIGLASLGASDEDVQKLATVSLHRNTS
;
A
#
# COMPACT_ATOMS: atom_id res chain seq x y z
N MET A 1 -20.10 -18.69 -18.99
CA MET A 1 -19.96 -17.84 -17.80
C MET A 1 -18.47 -17.63 -17.57
N GLN A 2 -17.96 -16.42 -17.79
CA GLN A 2 -16.52 -16.11 -17.71
C GLN A 2 -16.03 -16.14 -16.26
N PRO A 3 -14.80 -16.60 -15.98
CA PRO A 3 -14.19 -16.42 -14.66
C PRO A 3 -14.04 -14.93 -14.37
N ALA A 4 -14.47 -14.50 -13.18
CA ALA A 4 -14.31 -13.14 -12.69
C ALA A 4 -12.82 -12.86 -12.41
N MET A 5 -12.13 -12.29 -13.39
CA MET A 5 -10.94 -11.45 -13.19
C MET A 5 -11.31 -10.04 -13.63
N MET A 6 -10.81 -9.05 -12.88
CA MET A 6 -11.06 -7.61 -13.00
C MET A 6 -11.47 -7.13 -14.40
N MET A 7 -12.52 -6.30 -14.51
CA MET A 7 -12.89 -5.68 -15.77
C MET A 7 -12.05 -4.41 -16.01
N PHE A 8 -10.90 -4.52 -16.67
CA PHE A 8 -10.23 -3.35 -17.28
C PHE A 8 -10.85 -3.12 -18.66
N SER A 9 -11.83 -2.22 -18.76
CA SER A 9 -12.51 -1.90 -20.03
C SER A 9 -11.60 -1.10 -20.96
N SER A 10 -11.27 -1.68 -22.13
CA SER A 10 -10.47 -1.04 -23.19
C SER A 10 -11.13 0.20 -23.80
N LYS A 11 -12.46 0.36 -23.66
CA LYS A 11 -13.20 1.47 -24.29
C LYS A 11 -12.78 2.84 -23.73
N TYR A 12 -12.27 2.87 -22.50
CA TYR A 12 -11.86 4.11 -21.84
C TYR A 12 -10.39 4.50 -22.13
N TRP A 13 -9.52 3.53 -22.47
CA TRP A 13 -8.11 3.81 -22.77
C TRP A 13 -7.88 4.24 -24.23
N ALA A 14 -8.71 3.76 -25.18
CA ALA A 14 -8.58 4.12 -26.60
C ALA A 14 -8.84 5.61 -26.91
N ARG A 15 -9.27 6.42 -25.93
CA ARG A 15 -9.54 7.86 -26.09
C ARG A 15 -8.39 8.80 -25.70
N ARG A 16 -7.25 8.30 -25.22
CA ARG A 16 -6.06 9.16 -25.02
C ARG A 16 -4.81 8.50 -25.57
N GLY A 17 -4.54 8.81 -26.84
CA GLY A 17 -3.21 8.67 -27.40
C GLY A 17 -2.26 9.70 -26.77
N MET A 18 -1.07 9.21 -26.41
CA MET A 18 0.25 9.84 -26.42
C MET A 18 0.43 11.27 -25.87
N SER A 19 1.46 11.38 -25.02
CA SER A 19 2.12 12.60 -24.54
C SER A 19 1.46 13.31 -23.35
N LEU A 20 2.14 13.26 -22.21
CA LEU A 20 1.99 14.19 -21.10
C LEU A 20 3.39 14.68 -20.67
N ASP A 21 4.17 15.15 -21.65
CA ASP A 21 5.12 16.22 -21.39
C ASP A 21 4.45 17.53 -21.81
N SER A 22 4.52 18.54 -20.92
CA SER A 22 3.98 19.90 -21.06
C SER A 22 2.53 20.14 -20.59
N ALA A 23 2.35 20.33 -19.28
CA ALA A 23 1.26 21.16 -18.76
C ALA A 23 1.52 21.63 -17.32
N MET A 24 2.61 22.37 -17.07
CA MET A 24 2.67 23.33 -15.97
C MET A 24 3.52 24.52 -16.40
N SER A 25 2.88 25.65 -16.73
CA SER A 25 3.52 26.95 -16.72
C SER A 25 2.94 27.75 -15.54
N PRO A 26 3.79 28.42 -14.74
CA PRO A 26 3.39 29.12 -13.54
C PRO A 26 3.06 30.57 -13.87
N ASP A 27 1.82 30.99 -13.68
CA ASP A 27 1.48 32.42 -13.62
C ASP A 27 0.17 32.58 -12.88
N PHE A 28 0.23 32.98 -11.62
CA PHE A 28 -0.75 33.85 -10.97
C PHE A 28 -0.25 34.10 -9.54
N LEU A 29 0.52 35.17 -9.35
CA LEU A 29 0.53 36.00 -8.13
C LEU A 29 1.39 37.25 -8.41
N SER A 30 0.80 38.22 -9.10
CA SER A 30 1.15 39.63 -8.89
C SER A 30 -0.09 40.49 -9.12
N ASN A 31 -0.55 41.16 -8.06
CA ASN A 31 -0.84 42.59 -8.09
C ASN A 31 -1.25 43.10 -6.71
N SER A 32 -0.60 44.20 -6.34
CA SER A 32 -0.73 44.95 -5.09
C SER A 32 -1.93 45.89 -5.09
N ALA A 33 -2.52 46.10 -3.91
CA ALA A 33 -3.09 47.40 -3.48
C ALA A 33 -3.02 47.42 -1.94
N ARG A 34 -2.05 48.15 -1.36
CA ARG A 34 -2.23 49.46 -0.70
C ARG A 34 -3.37 49.49 0.33
N ASP A 35 -2.99 49.47 1.61
CA ASP A 35 -3.42 50.52 2.53
C ASP A 35 -2.46 50.70 3.71
N LYS A 36 -2.23 51.97 4.06
CA LYS A 36 -1.32 52.46 5.10
C LYS A 36 -2.05 52.48 6.45
N LEU A 37 -1.37 52.13 7.54
CA LEU A 37 -1.52 52.81 8.83
C LEU A 37 -0.30 52.58 9.73
N ASN A 38 0.07 53.65 10.43
CA ASN A 38 1.34 53.91 11.12
C ASN A 38 1.49 53.17 12.46
N ALA A 39 2.73 52.84 12.86
CA ALA A 39 3.31 53.25 14.17
C ALA A 39 4.77 52.77 14.39
N VAL A 40 5.71 53.75 14.36
CA VAL A 40 6.79 54.04 15.33
C VAL A 40 7.76 52.92 15.81
N LYS A 41 9.04 53.10 15.39
CA LYS A 41 10.37 52.98 16.07
C LYS A 41 10.62 51.79 17.01
N ILE A 42 11.77 51.10 16.96
CA ILE A 42 13.09 51.59 17.40
C ILE A 42 14.20 50.76 16.71
N ASP A 43 15.25 51.47 16.30
CA ASP A 43 16.52 50.93 15.82
C ASP A 43 17.52 51.00 16.98
N GLU A 44 18.05 49.86 17.42
CA GLU A 44 19.30 49.78 18.18
C GLU A 44 20.11 48.57 17.74
N ASN A 45 21.17 48.87 16.98
CA ASN A 45 22.33 48.03 16.74
C ASN A 45 22.89 47.43 18.05
N LYS A 46 23.07 46.10 18.10
CA LYS A 46 24.32 45.51 18.61
C LYS A 46 24.50 44.04 18.22
N CYS A 47 25.64 43.83 17.55
CA CYS A 47 26.32 42.59 17.24
C CYS A 47 26.12 41.45 18.27
N SER A 48 25.55 40.34 17.80
CA SER A 48 25.89 38.99 18.30
C SER A 48 26.03 38.08 17.08
N LYS A 49 27.26 37.70 16.75
CA LYS A 49 27.54 36.63 15.79
C LYS A 49 26.92 35.34 16.34
N THR A 50 25.77 34.93 15.81
CA THR A 50 25.25 33.58 16.02
C THR A 50 26.09 32.61 15.20
N GLU A 51 26.77 31.69 15.89
CA GLU A 51 27.42 30.51 15.30
C GLU A 51 26.40 29.72 14.47
N PRO A 52 26.82 29.07 13.36
CA PRO A 52 25.91 28.22 12.58
C PRO A 52 25.39 27.08 13.46
N ALA A 53 24.07 26.94 13.55
CA ALA A 53 23.43 25.84 14.26
C ALA A 53 23.97 24.50 13.72
N VAL A 54 24.50 23.69 14.63
CA VAL A 54 25.06 22.38 14.29
C VAL A 54 23.91 21.46 13.90
N GLU A 55 23.80 21.15 12.61
CA GLU A 55 22.77 20.25 12.06
C GLU A 55 23.01 18.81 12.55
N ILE A 56 22.16 18.34 13.47
CA ILE A 56 22.16 16.96 13.97
C ILE A 56 21.19 16.16 13.10
N GLU A 57 21.64 15.04 12.54
CA GLU A 57 20.83 14.17 11.67
C GLU A 57 20.75 12.75 12.21
N LYS A 58 19.65 12.06 11.86
CA LYS A 58 19.49 10.62 12.06
C LYS A 58 20.29 9.85 11.02
N THR A 59 21.16 8.98 11.48
CA THR A 59 22.00 8.07 10.68
C THR A 59 21.78 6.64 11.16
N ALA A 60 22.00 5.65 10.29
CA ALA A 60 22.04 4.26 10.71
C ALA A 60 23.25 3.54 10.10
N VAL A 61 23.57 2.37 10.63
CA VAL A 61 24.59 1.46 10.11
C VAL A 61 24.06 0.03 10.13
N VAL A 62 24.43 -0.75 9.13
CA VAL A 62 24.27 -2.22 9.14
C VAL A 62 25.66 -2.83 9.30
N LEU A 63 25.81 -3.59 10.37
CA LEU A 63 27.05 -4.22 10.80
C LEU A 63 26.92 -5.73 10.61
N THR A 64 27.83 -6.34 9.85
CA THR A 64 28.01 -7.79 9.90
C THR A 64 29.17 -8.08 10.84
N LEU A 65 28.87 -8.77 11.94
CA LEU A 65 29.83 -9.10 12.99
C LEU A 65 30.14 -10.60 12.98
N LYS A 66 31.38 -10.94 13.34
CA LYS A 66 31.69 -12.30 13.76
C LYS A 66 30.83 -12.65 14.96
N ASN A 67 30.22 -13.83 14.93
CA ASN A 67 29.39 -14.30 16.04
C ASN A 67 30.27 -14.88 17.14
N GLU A 68 30.81 -13.97 17.94
CA GLU A 68 31.66 -14.26 19.09
C GLU A 68 31.11 -13.56 20.35
N VAL A 69 31.41 -14.15 21.50
CA VAL A 69 30.94 -13.62 22.79
C VAL A 69 31.52 -12.21 23.00
N GLY A 70 30.62 -11.24 23.12
CA GLY A 70 31.00 -9.84 23.34
C GLY A 70 31.38 -9.05 22.08
N GLY A 71 31.29 -9.64 20.88
CA GLY A 71 31.59 -8.94 19.62
C GLY A 71 30.76 -7.67 19.45
N LEU A 72 29.43 -7.73 19.67
CA LEU A 72 28.58 -6.54 19.62
C LEU A 72 28.95 -5.51 20.71
N LEU A 73 29.28 -5.97 21.92
CA LEU A 73 29.65 -5.09 23.03
C LEU A 73 30.88 -4.25 22.70
N GLN A 74 31.88 -4.83 22.03
CA GLN A 74 33.08 -4.12 21.59
C GLN A 74 32.72 -2.97 20.63
N THR A 75 31.82 -3.22 19.67
CA THR A 75 31.35 -2.19 18.74
C THR A 75 30.57 -1.08 19.46
N LEU A 76 29.72 -1.43 20.43
CA LEU A 76 28.93 -0.45 21.20
C LEU A 76 29.79 0.44 22.11
N LYS A 77 30.98 -0.01 22.55
CA LYS A 77 31.91 0.85 23.31
C LYS A 77 32.36 2.07 22.51
N ILE A 78 32.49 1.94 21.19
CA ILE A 78 32.90 3.04 20.31
C ILE A 78 31.84 4.16 20.28
N PHE A 79 30.56 3.79 20.25
CA PHE A 79 29.45 4.75 20.37
C PHE A 79 29.51 5.50 21.70
N LYS A 80 29.78 4.79 22.79
CA LYS A 80 29.97 5.37 24.12
C LYS A 80 31.16 6.33 24.17
N GLU A 81 32.32 5.93 23.65
CA GLU A 81 33.55 6.75 23.63
C GLU A 81 33.40 8.02 22.79
N LYS A 82 32.61 7.96 21.71
CA LYS A 82 32.30 9.12 20.86
C LYS A 82 31.09 9.93 21.30
N TYR A 83 30.48 9.57 22.44
CA TYR A 83 29.29 10.22 22.97
C TYR A 83 28.17 10.32 21.92
N VAL A 84 27.92 9.20 21.20
CA VAL A 84 26.84 9.07 20.21
C VAL A 84 25.73 8.21 20.80
N ASN A 85 24.53 8.77 20.91
CA ASN A 85 23.37 8.07 21.42
C ASN A 85 22.75 7.19 20.34
N ILE A 86 22.51 5.93 20.67
CA ILE A 86 21.78 4.98 19.82
C ILE A 86 20.29 5.10 20.14
N ILE A 87 19.47 5.26 19.10
CA ILE A 87 18.01 5.39 19.16
C ILE A 87 17.36 4.02 19.06
N HIS A 88 17.85 3.20 18.14
CA HIS A 88 17.31 1.88 17.87
C HIS A 88 18.44 0.91 17.52
N ILE A 89 18.34 -0.32 18.02
CA ILE A 89 19.26 -1.40 17.68
C ILE A 89 18.49 -2.70 17.51
N GLU A 90 18.76 -3.42 16.43
CA GLU A 90 18.13 -4.68 16.08
C GLU A 90 19.19 -5.68 15.62
N SER A 91 19.12 -6.92 16.11
CA SER A 91 19.96 -8.02 15.61
C SER A 91 19.12 -8.97 14.77
N ARG A 92 19.62 -9.35 13.60
CA ARG A 92 18.99 -10.23 12.62
C ARG A 92 19.89 -11.42 12.30
N LYS A 93 19.27 -12.54 11.95
CA LYS A 93 19.96 -13.68 11.34
C LYS A 93 20.24 -13.35 9.86
N PRO A 94 21.46 -13.62 9.37
CA PRO A 94 21.80 -13.30 7.99
C PRO A 94 21.05 -14.22 7.01
N LYS A 95 20.64 -13.67 5.86
CA LYS A 95 19.81 -14.36 4.86
C LYS A 95 20.50 -15.55 4.17
N ASN A 96 21.84 -15.58 4.20
CA ASN A 96 22.67 -16.61 3.57
C ASN A 96 22.94 -17.82 4.48
N GLY A 97 22.40 -17.84 5.71
CA GLY A 97 22.62 -18.93 6.67
C GLY A 97 24.04 -18.97 7.24
N SER A 98 24.83 -17.90 7.12
CA SER A 98 26.12 -17.81 7.79
C SER A 98 25.93 -17.78 9.31
N SER A 99 26.97 -18.18 10.05
CA SER A 99 26.97 -18.10 11.51
C SER A 99 27.12 -16.67 12.04
N GLU A 100 27.21 -15.67 11.16
CA GLU A 100 27.47 -14.26 11.47
C GLU A 100 26.23 -13.58 12.08
N ALA A 101 26.46 -12.46 12.76
CA ALA A 101 25.38 -11.63 13.31
C ALA A 101 25.24 -10.35 12.49
N GLU A 102 24.04 -10.10 11.94
CA GLU A 102 23.73 -8.82 11.29
C GLU A 102 23.07 -7.90 12.31
N VAL A 103 23.58 -6.68 12.47
CA VAL A 103 23.09 -5.72 13.46
C VAL A 103 22.80 -4.39 12.78
N TYR A 104 21.55 -3.95 12.88
CA TYR A 104 21.11 -2.62 12.48
C TYR A 104 21.18 -1.69 13.70
N ALA A 105 21.84 -0.54 13.58
CA ALA A 105 21.89 0.47 14.64
C ALA A 105 21.60 1.86 14.08
N GLU A 106 20.60 2.54 14.63
CA GLU A 106 20.18 3.91 14.32
C GLU A 106 20.60 4.86 15.45
N PHE A 107 21.12 6.04 15.11
CA PHE A 107 21.69 7.00 16.05
C PHE A 107 21.63 8.43 15.51
N GLU A 108 21.72 9.42 16.41
CA GLU A 108 21.70 10.85 16.07
C GLU A 108 23.08 11.48 16.30
N CYS A 109 23.67 12.05 15.25
CA CYS A 109 24.92 12.81 15.37
C CYS A 109 25.13 13.76 14.19
N THR A 110 26.23 14.51 14.19
CA THR A 110 26.62 15.35 13.05
C THR A 110 27.31 14.52 11.97
N LYS A 111 27.23 14.92 10.71
CA LYS A 111 27.91 14.26 9.57
C LYS A 111 29.38 13.93 9.86
N LYS A 112 30.11 14.89 10.42
CA LYS A 112 31.52 14.73 10.78
C LYS A 112 31.73 13.64 11.84
N LYS A 113 30.89 13.59 12.88
CA LYS A 113 30.94 12.55 13.90
C LYS A 113 30.53 11.18 13.36
N ALA A 114 29.54 11.12 12.48
CA ALA A 114 29.11 9.88 11.83
C ALA A 114 30.26 9.25 11.02
N GLN A 115 30.96 10.06 10.22
CA GLN A 115 32.11 9.60 9.42
C GLN A 115 33.26 9.08 10.30
N GLU A 116 33.59 9.80 11.37
CA GLU A 116 34.61 9.38 12.32
C GLU A 116 34.24 8.07 13.04
N LEU A 117 32.98 7.95 13.47
CA LEU A 117 32.43 6.76 14.11
C LEU A 117 32.49 5.54 13.18
N ILE A 118 32.01 5.71 11.94
CA ILE A 118 32.04 4.68 10.89
C ILE A 118 33.48 4.21 10.64
N HIS A 119 34.43 5.14 10.57
CA HIS A 119 35.84 4.81 10.36
C HIS A 119 36.39 3.95 11.51
N LEU A 120 36.10 4.32 12.77
CA LEU A 120 36.58 3.57 13.94
C LEU A 120 35.96 2.18 14.08
N ILE A 121 34.68 2.03 13.73
CA ILE A 121 34.03 0.73 13.76
C ILE A 121 34.59 -0.17 12.64
N LYS A 122 34.87 0.37 11.44
CA LYS A 122 35.51 -0.39 10.35
C LYS A 122 36.89 -0.96 10.72
N LEU A 123 37.61 -0.31 11.63
CA LEU A 123 38.92 -0.78 12.09
C LEU A 123 38.83 -1.94 13.10
N GLN A 124 37.64 -2.30 13.57
CA GLN A 124 37.50 -3.37 14.55
C GLN A 124 37.63 -4.77 13.92
N PRO A 125 38.38 -5.70 14.52
CA PRO A 125 38.66 -7.02 13.94
C PRO A 125 37.45 -7.98 13.93
N ASN A 126 36.43 -7.67 14.72
CA ASN A 126 35.17 -8.40 14.82
C ASN A 126 34.11 -7.92 13.80
N VAL A 127 34.37 -6.80 13.13
CA VAL A 127 33.49 -6.24 12.09
C VAL A 127 33.92 -6.80 10.73
N ILE A 128 33.08 -7.66 10.15
CA ILE A 128 33.32 -8.30 8.84
C ILE A 128 33.00 -7.30 7.74
N SER A 129 31.86 -6.63 7.86
CA SER A 129 31.48 -5.53 7.00
C SER A 129 30.73 -4.49 7.81
N LEU A 130 30.96 -3.23 7.45
CA LEU A 130 30.16 -2.12 7.92
C LEU A 130 29.73 -1.38 6.68
N ASN A 131 28.44 -1.47 6.43
CA ASN A 131 27.77 -0.60 5.49
C ASN A 131 27.21 0.53 6.32
N PRO A 132 27.66 1.78 6.12
CA PRO A 132 26.85 2.89 6.53
C PRO A 132 25.46 2.57 5.98
N ALA A 133 24.40 2.76 6.77
CA ALA A 133 23.12 3.04 6.15
C ALA A 133 23.23 4.46 5.53
N GLU A 134 24.26 4.71 4.72
CA GLU A 134 24.22 5.55 3.52
C GLU A 134 23.43 4.84 2.42
N ARG A 135 22.77 3.72 2.75
CA ARG A 135 21.35 3.66 2.50
C ARG A 135 20.51 3.84 3.78
N LYS A 136 20.25 5.10 4.18
CA LYS A 136 18.86 5.53 4.13
C LYS A 136 18.54 5.10 2.73
N TRP A 137 17.74 4.05 2.55
CA TRP A 137 16.95 4.02 1.33
C TRP A 137 16.37 5.42 1.32
N ARG A 138 17.02 6.35 0.60
CA ARG A 138 16.47 7.67 0.44
C ARG A 138 15.10 7.27 -0.08
N GLU A 139 14.05 7.81 0.51
CA GLU A 139 12.75 7.70 -0.15
C GLU A 139 12.91 8.15 -1.63
N ASP A 140 13.96 8.95 -1.89
CA ASP A 140 14.46 9.51 -3.14
C ASP A 140 15.74 8.85 -3.75
N GLU A 141 16.19 7.65 -3.33
CA GLU A 141 17.15 6.88 -4.13
C GLU A 141 16.30 6.13 -5.15
N GLU A 142 15.83 6.90 -6.12
CA GLU A 142 15.45 6.38 -7.42
C GLU A 142 16.66 5.58 -7.89
N LEU A 143 16.54 4.25 -7.82
CA LEU A 143 17.41 3.37 -8.58
C LEU A 143 17.27 3.87 -10.02
N ASP A 144 18.34 4.44 -10.56
CA ASP A 144 18.27 5.17 -11.83
C ASP A 144 17.62 4.29 -12.90
N GLY A 145 16.45 4.70 -13.42
CA GLY A 145 15.65 3.93 -14.37
C GLY A 145 14.74 2.81 -13.82
N VAL A 146 14.64 2.59 -12.51
CA VAL A 146 13.71 1.61 -11.90
C VAL A 146 12.53 2.35 -11.24
N PRO A 147 11.29 2.10 -11.68
CA PRO A 147 10.10 2.70 -11.07
C PRO A 147 10.00 2.38 -9.58
N TRP A 148 9.55 3.38 -8.80
CA TRP A 148 9.32 3.20 -7.36
C TRP A 148 8.34 2.05 -7.08
N PHE A 149 8.61 1.30 -6.00
CA PHE A 149 7.72 0.28 -5.47
C PHE A 149 7.81 0.24 -3.92
N PRO A 150 6.73 -0.16 -3.23
CA PRO A 150 6.75 -0.27 -1.77
C PRO A 150 7.74 -1.34 -1.34
N ARG A 151 8.62 -1.01 -0.39
CA ARG A 151 9.65 -1.91 0.17
C ARG A 151 9.21 -2.53 1.51
N LYS A 152 8.19 -1.94 2.14
CA LYS A 152 7.53 -2.44 3.34
C LYS A 152 6.03 -2.48 3.11
N ILE A 153 5.36 -3.43 3.75
CA ILE A 153 3.90 -3.56 3.68
C ILE A 153 3.17 -2.27 4.15
N SER A 154 3.74 -1.53 5.10
CA SER A 154 3.20 -0.24 5.56
C SER A 154 3.23 0.85 4.49
N GLU A 155 4.13 0.76 3.51
CA GLU A 155 4.22 1.73 2.41
C GLU A 155 3.09 1.56 1.38
N LEU A 156 2.29 0.48 1.47
CA LEU A 156 1.03 0.37 0.73
C LEU A 156 0.03 1.47 1.12
N ASP A 157 0.21 2.12 2.27
CA ASP A 157 -0.51 3.35 2.59
C ASP A 157 -0.30 4.43 1.51
N LYS A 158 0.87 4.51 0.86
CA LYS A 158 1.10 5.47 -0.23
C LYS A 158 0.36 5.07 -1.51
N CYS A 159 0.32 3.77 -1.81
CA CYS A 159 -0.35 3.21 -2.98
C CYS A 159 -1.89 3.39 -2.90
N SER A 160 -2.50 3.16 -1.73
CA SER A 160 -3.95 3.12 -1.60
C SER A 160 -4.65 4.48 -1.79
N HIS A 161 -3.92 5.58 -1.67
CA HIS A 161 -4.46 6.93 -1.87
C HIS A 161 -4.45 7.36 -3.35
N ARG A 162 -3.77 6.62 -4.24
CA ARG A 162 -3.68 6.91 -5.68
C ARG A 162 -4.82 6.28 -6.48
N VAL A 163 -6.05 6.72 -6.17
CA VAL A 163 -7.26 6.26 -6.86
C VAL A 163 -7.43 6.98 -8.20
N LEU A 164 -7.55 6.21 -9.28
CA LEU A 164 -7.70 6.70 -10.65
C LEU A 164 -9.16 6.92 -11.05
N MET A 165 -10.07 6.02 -10.65
CA MET A 165 -11.47 6.01 -11.09
C MET A 165 -12.39 5.43 -10.02
N TYR A 166 -13.70 5.65 -10.16
CA TYR A 166 -14.74 5.06 -9.33
C TYR A 166 -14.56 5.32 -7.83
N GLY A 167 -14.01 6.48 -7.48
CA GLY A 167 -13.95 6.97 -6.10
C GLY A 167 -15.30 7.59 -5.70
N SER A 168 -15.30 8.90 -5.42
CA SER A 168 -16.52 9.66 -5.11
C SER A 168 -17.24 10.18 -6.34
N GLU A 169 -16.54 10.27 -7.47
CA GLU A 169 -17.10 10.73 -8.74
C GLU A 169 -17.54 9.53 -9.57
N LEU A 170 -18.75 9.62 -10.13
CA LEU A 170 -19.39 8.60 -10.94
C LEU A 170 -19.53 9.12 -12.36
N ASP A 171 -19.38 8.23 -13.34
CA ASP A 171 -19.62 8.55 -14.74
C ASP A 171 -21.10 8.88 -14.99
N ALA A 172 -21.39 9.67 -16.03
CA ALA A 172 -22.75 10.15 -16.33
C ALA A 172 -23.76 9.03 -16.66
N ASP A 173 -23.26 7.89 -17.14
CA ASP A 173 -24.02 6.67 -17.44
C ASP A 173 -24.13 5.71 -16.25
N HIS A 174 -23.47 6.00 -15.13
CA HIS A 174 -23.58 5.19 -13.91
C HIS A 174 -25.01 5.31 -13.34
N PRO A 175 -25.68 4.21 -12.95
CA PRO A 175 -27.07 4.23 -12.47
C PRO A 175 -27.30 5.16 -11.27
N GLY A 176 -26.31 5.25 -10.37
CA GLY A 176 -26.30 6.18 -9.23
C GLY A 176 -25.87 7.62 -9.53
N PHE A 177 -25.64 8.03 -10.79
CA PHE A 177 -25.12 9.38 -11.12
C PHE A 177 -26.06 10.51 -10.66
N LYS A 178 -27.37 10.29 -10.76
CA LYS A 178 -28.41 11.25 -10.34
C LYS A 178 -28.93 10.99 -8.92
N ASP A 179 -28.47 9.93 -8.27
CA ASP A 179 -28.87 9.61 -6.90
C ASP A 179 -27.92 10.28 -5.91
N ASN A 180 -28.40 11.36 -5.29
CA ASN A 180 -27.63 12.11 -4.30
C ASN A 180 -27.34 11.29 -3.03
N VAL A 181 -28.24 10.39 -2.63
CA VAL A 181 -28.07 9.53 -1.45
C VAL A 181 -26.96 8.52 -1.73
N TYR A 182 -27.01 7.85 -2.89
CA TYR A 182 -25.95 6.92 -3.30
C TYR A 182 -24.59 7.62 -3.45
N ARG A 183 -24.54 8.84 -3.99
CA ARG A 183 -23.29 9.62 -4.11
C ARG A 183 -22.71 10.00 -2.75
N GLN A 184 -23.54 10.44 -1.81
CA GLN A 184 -23.11 10.71 -0.44
C GLN A 184 -22.61 9.42 0.24
N ARG A 185 -23.31 8.31 0.00
CA ARG A 185 -22.92 7.00 0.51
C ARG A 185 -21.57 6.53 -0.06
N ARG A 186 -21.29 6.77 -1.34
CA ARG A 186 -19.98 6.52 -1.96
C ARG A 186 -18.87 7.39 -1.37
N LYS A 187 -19.14 8.68 -1.13
CA LYS A 187 -18.20 9.57 -0.43
C LYS A 187 -17.84 9.03 0.96
N TYR A 188 -18.83 8.54 1.72
CA TYR A 188 -18.57 7.89 3.02
C TYR A 188 -17.58 6.71 2.89
N PHE A 189 -17.76 5.82 1.91
CA PHE A 189 -16.83 4.70 1.69
C PHE A 189 -15.43 5.15 1.28
N VAL A 190 -15.33 6.22 0.49
CA VAL A 190 -14.03 6.85 0.16
C VAL A 190 -13.35 7.35 1.42
N ASP A 191 -14.05 8.10 2.27
CA ASP A 191 -13.51 8.66 3.50
C ASP A 191 -13.04 7.54 4.46
N VAL A 192 -13.83 6.46 4.58
CA VAL A 192 -13.45 5.25 5.33
C VAL A 192 -12.14 4.66 4.81
N ALA A 193 -12.03 4.41 3.50
CA ALA A 193 -10.84 3.80 2.91
C ALA A 193 -9.60 4.71 2.99
N MET A 194 -9.76 6.02 2.81
CA MET A 194 -8.66 7.00 2.93
C MET A 194 -8.19 7.18 4.38
N SER A 195 -9.07 6.97 5.36
CA SER A 195 -8.69 7.02 6.78
C SER A 195 -7.90 5.80 7.25
N TYR A 196 -7.96 4.69 6.50
CA TYR A 196 -7.29 3.45 6.88
C TYR A 196 -5.77 3.53 6.75
N LYS A 197 -5.08 2.99 7.76
CA LYS A 197 -3.62 2.88 7.82
C LYS A 197 -3.21 1.47 8.18
N TYR A 198 -2.09 1.01 7.62
CA TYR A 198 -1.56 -0.30 7.94
C TYR A 198 -1.35 -0.48 9.45
N GLY A 199 -1.79 -1.62 9.99
CA GLY A 199 -1.68 -1.96 11.40
C GLY A 199 -2.91 -1.60 12.24
N HIS A 200 -3.84 -0.80 11.71
CA HIS A 200 -5.14 -0.58 12.33
C HIS A 200 -6.15 -1.65 11.90
N PRO A 201 -7.18 -1.94 12.72
CA PRO A 201 -8.30 -2.77 12.27
C PRO A 201 -9.06 -2.08 11.14
N ILE A 202 -9.57 -2.86 10.19
CA ILE A 202 -10.37 -2.35 9.07
C ILE A 202 -11.70 -1.82 9.63
N PRO A 203 -12.09 -0.57 9.31
CA PRO A 203 -13.35 -0.02 9.80
C PRO A 203 -14.55 -0.87 9.34
N ARG A 204 -15.38 -1.23 10.31
CA ARG A 204 -16.66 -1.89 10.05
C ARG A 204 -17.67 -0.88 9.52
N VAL A 205 -18.49 -1.33 8.58
CA VAL A 205 -19.55 -0.52 7.98
C VAL A 205 -20.91 -1.10 8.32
N GLU A 206 -21.80 -0.26 8.84
CA GLU A 206 -23.21 -0.58 8.95
C GLU A 206 -23.88 -0.39 7.58
N TYR A 207 -24.15 -1.51 6.90
CA TYR A 207 -24.84 -1.52 5.62
C TYR A 207 -26.34 -1.26 5.81
N THR A 208 -26.95 -0.47 4.92
CA THR A 208 -28.39 -0.20 4.97
C THR A 208 -29.20 -1.43 4.56
N ALA A 209 -30.49 -1.45 4.88
CA ALA A 209 -31.39 -2.52 4.46
C ALA A 209 -31.45 -2.68 2.92
N GLU A 210 -31.32 -1.58 2.16
CA GLU A 210 -31.29 -1.62 0.70
C GLU A 210 -29.98 -2.22 0.16
N GLU A 211 -28.86 -1.87 0.77
CA GLU A 211 -27.54 -2.44 0.44
C GLU A 211 -27.55 -3.96 0.73
N ILE A 212 -28.03 -4.37 1.91
CA ILE A 212 -28.16 -5.79 2.27
C ILE A 212 -29.08 -6.54 1.30
N LYS A 213 -30.21 -5.93 0.89
CA LYS A 213 -31.11 -6.53 -0.11
C LYS A 213 -30.45 -6.70 -1.48
N THR A 214 -29.66 -5.72 -1.91
CA THR A 214 -28.91 -5.77 -3.17
C THR A 214 -27.89 -6.91 -3.13
N TRP A 215 -27.13 -7.01 -2.04
CA TRP A 215 -26.21 -8.13 -1.78
C TRP A 215 -26.92 -9.47 -1.81
N GLY A 216 -28.03 -9.62 -1.07
CA GLY A 216 -28.78 -10.87 -1.00
C GLY A 216 -29.29 -11.33 -2.35
N THR A 217 -29.71 -10.40 -3.21
CA THR A 217 -30.11 -10.69 -4.59
C THR A 217 -28.95 -11.30 -5.39
N VAL A 218 -27.76 -10.69 -5.34
CA VAL A 218 -26.56 -11.19 -6.04
C VAL A 218 -26.11 -12.53 -5.45
N PHE A 219 -26.01 -12.61 -4.12
CA PHE A 219 -25.59 -13.80 -3.39
C PHE A 219 -26.46 -15.01 -3.76
N LYS A 220 -27.78 -14.83 -3.74
CA LYS A 220 -28.75 -15.87 -4.06
C LYS A 220 -28.60 -16.39 -5.50
N GLU A 221 -28.51 -15.49 -6.48
CA GLU A 221 -28.39 -15.92 -7.88
C GLU A 221 -27.06 -16.61 -8.16
N LEU A 222 -25.95 -16.10 -7.63
CA LEU A 222 -24.64 -16.73 -7.85
C LEU A 222 -24.50 -18.07 -7.11
N THR A 223 -25.05 -18.18 -5.89
CA THR A 223 -24.96 -19.42 -5.10
C THR A 223 -25.69 -20.59 -5.76
N LYS A 224 -26.74 -20.34 -6.56
CA LYS A 224 -27.38 -21.37 -7.39
C LYS A 224 -26.46 -21.93 -8.48
N LEU A 225 -25.53 -21.11 -8.97
CA LEU A 225 -24.71 -21.41 -10.14
C LEU A 225 -23.35 -22.00 -9.77
N TYR A 226 -22.81 -21.68 -8.59
CA TYR A 226 -21.50 -22.16 -8.17
C TYR A 226 -21.31 -23.68 -8.22
N PRO A 227 -22.27 -24.54 -7.78
CA PRO A 227 -22.07 -25.99 -7.79
C PRO A 227 -21.72 -26.57 -9.16
N THR A 228 -22.17 -25.93 -10.25
CA THR A 228 -21.96 -26.38 -11.63
C THR A 228 -20.90 -25.58 -12.38
N HIS A 229 -20.55 -24.37 -11.94
CA HIS A 229 -19.68 -23.45 -12.69
C HIS A 229 -18.37 -23.08 -11.97
N ALA A 230 -18.33 -23.16 -10.65
CA ALA A 230 -17.15 -22.78 -9.87
C ALA A 230 -16.14 -23.93 -9.80
N CYS A 231 -14.85 -23.60 -9.71
CA CYS A 231 -13.82 -24.60 -9.50
C CYS A 231 -13.90 -25.21 -8.09
N LYS A 232 -13.24 -26.37 -7.92
CA LYS A 232 -13.24 -27.11 -6.65
C LYS A 232 -12.67 -26.31 -5.47
N GLU A 233 -11.66 -25.47 -5.71
CA GLU A 233 -11.04 -24.61 -4.70
C GLU A 233 -12.06 -23.61 -4.14
N TYR A 234 -12.84 -23.00 -5.04
CA TYR A 234 -13.92 -22.09 -4.68
C TYR A 234 -14.99 -22.80 -3.84
N LEU A 235 -15.48 -23.96 -4.32
CA LEU A 235 -16.52 -24.75 -3.64
C LEU A 235 -16.08 -25.27 -2.27
N LYS A 236 -14.77 -25.51 -2.08
CA LYS A 236 -14.20 -25.89 -0.79
C LYS A 236 -14.18 -24.72 0.21
N ASN A 237 -13.91 -23.50 -0.26
CA ASN A 237 -13.69 -22.35 0.61
C ASN A 237 -14.97 -21.57 0.92
N LEU A 238 -15.97 -21.54 0.02
CA LEU A 238 -17.22 -20.82 0.26
C LEU A 238 -17.96 -21.25 1.54
N PRO A 239 -18.13 -22.56 1.86
CA PRO A 239 -18.79 -22.97 3.11
C PRO A 239 -18.07 -22.49 4.38
N LEU A 240 -16.74 -22.34 4.31
CA LEU A 240 -15.93 -21.85 5.41
C LEU A 240 -16.13 -20.34 5.61
N LEU A 241 -16.21 -19.59 4.52
CA LEU A 241 -16.55 -18.16 4.56
C LEU A 241 -17.97 -17.93 5.10
N THR A 242 -18.93 -18.78 4.76
CA THR A 242 -20.27 -18.76 5.37
C THR A 242 -20.21 -19.01 6.88
N LYS A 243 -19.40 -19.99 7.31
CA LYS A 243 -19.30 -20.37 8.72
C LYS A 243 -18.57 -19.33 9.58
N TYR A 244 -17.47 -18.75 9.08
CA TYR A 244 -16.56 -17.94 9.89
C TYR A 244 -16.55 -16.45 9.54
N CYS A 245 -17.02 -16.06 8.36
CA CYS A 245 -16.99 -14.67 7.89
C CYS A 245 -18.38 -14.08 7.64
N GLY A 246 -19.44 -14.82 7.97
CA GLY A 246 -20.81 -14.32 7.86
C GLY A 246 -21.34 -14.17 6.43
N TYR A 247 -20.82 -14.95 5.47
CA TYR A 247 -21.34 -14.97 4.10
C TYR A 247 -22.74 -15.59 4.07
N ARG A 248 -23.77 -14.74 4.02
CA ARG A 248 -25.18 -15.12 3.99
C ARG A 248 -25.97 -14.16 3.11
N GLU A 249 -27.16 -14.58 2.66
CA GLU A 249 -28.06 -13.75 1.85
C GLU A 249 -28.48 -12.46 2.60
N ASP A 250 -28.61 -12.53 3.92
CA ASP A 250 -29.09 -11.46 4.78
C ASP A 250 -27.98 -10.59 5.41
N ASN A 251 -26.72 -10.79 5.01
CA ASN A 251 -25.59 -10.11 5.65
C ASN A 251 -24.41 -9.92 4.70
N VAL A 252 -23.98 -8.66 4.54
CA VAL A 252 -22.73 -8.32 3.85
C VAL A 252 -21.55 -8.59 4.81
N PRO A 253 -20.60 -9.46 4.44
CA PRO A 253 -19.41 -9.73 5.25
C PRO A 253 -18.57 -8.47 5.49
N GLN A 254 -18.00 -8.35 6.69
CA GLN A 254 -17.09 -7.25 7.03
C GLN A 254 -15.66 -7.60 6.63
N LEU A 255 -14.95 -6.64 6.05
CA LEU A 255 -13.58 -6.86 5.56
C LEU A 255 -12.61 -7.27 6.67
N GLU A 256 -12.80 -6.81 7.90
CA GLU A 256 -11.96 -7.20 9.05
C GLU A 256 -12.05 -8.71 9.32
N ASP A 257 -13.26 -9.30 9.31
CA ASP A 257 -13.44 -10.73 9.54
C ASP A 257 -12.82 -11.56 8.40
N VAL A 258 -12.97 -11.07 7.17
CA VAL A 258 -12.36 -11.67 5.97
C VAL A 258 -10.84 -11.57 6.00
N ALA A 259 -10.28 -10.44 6.46
CA ALA A 259 -8.85 -10.22 6.59
C ALA A 259 -8.22 -11.22 7.57
N VAL A 260 -8.83 -11.38 8.74
CA VAL A 260 -8.38 -12.35 9.75
C VAL A 260 -8.44 -13.77 9.20
N PHE A 261 -9.56 -14.15 8.58
CA PHE A 261 -9.72 -15.47 7.98
C PHE A 261 -8.67 -15.76 6.90
N LEU A 262 -8.48 -14.86 5.93
CA LEU A 262 -7.49 -15.06 4.87
C LEU A 262 -6.07 -15.18 5.43
N LYS A 263 -5.76 -14.43 6.49
CA LYS A 263 -4.43 -14.41 7.09
C LYS A 263 -4.08 -15.78 7.69
N GLU A 264 -5.05 -16.41 8.34
CA GLU A 264 -4.90 -17.78 8.86
C GLU A 264 -4.84 -18.84 7.74
N ARG A 265 -5.55 -18.62 6.64
CA ARG A 265 -5.73 -19.63 5.58
C ARG A 265 -4.59 -19.69 4.58
N SER A 266 -4.10 -18.53 4.15
CA SER A 266 -3.10 -18.43 3.09
C SER A 266 -2.08 -17.32 3.34
N GLY A 267 -2.18 -16.61 4.47
CA GLY A 267 -1.35 -15.43 4.75
C GLY A 267 -1.75 -14.20 3.94
N PHE A 268 -2.84 -14.25 3.16
CA PHE A 268 -3.42 -13.06 2.53
C PHE A 268 -4.18 -12.22 3.54
N THR A 269 -4.32 -10.94 3.25
CA THR A 269 -5.25 -10.05 3.93
C THR A 269 -5.91 -9.14 2.91
N VAL A 270 -7.03 -8.54 3.28
CA VAL A 270 -7.64 -7.46 2.50
C VAL A 270 -7.25 -6.10 3.07
N ARG A 271 -7.33 -5.08 2.22
CA ARG A 271 -7.15 -3.67 2.58
C ARG A 271 -8.28 -2.86 1.93
N PRO A 272 -9.02 -2.01 2.67
CA PRO A 272 -10.04 -1.16 2.07
C PRO A 272 -9.41 -0.21 1.05
N VAL A 273 -10.06 -0.06 -0.11
CA VAL A 273 -9.67 0.90 -1.14
C VAL A 273 -10.88 1.70 -1.59
N ALA A 274 -10.66 2.99 -1.82
CA ALA A 274 -11.73 3.93 -2.17
C ALA A 274 -12.27 3.73 -3.61
N GLY A 275 -11.50 3.06 -4.47
CA GLY A 275 -11.86 2.83 -5.87
C GLY A 275 -10.71 2.18 -6.62
N TYR A 276 -10.62 2.47 -7.91
CA TYR A 276 -9.67 1.85 -8.81
C TYR A 276 -8.25 2.35 -8.63
N LEU A 277 -7.28 1.46 -8.37
CA LEU A 277 -5.86 1.80 -8.33
C LEU A 277 -5.20 1.64 -9.70
N SER A 278 -4.02 2.24 -9.88
CA SER A 278 -3.17 1.89 -11.02
C SER A 278 -2.81 0.39 -10.98
N PRO A 279 -2.62 -0.27 -12.13
CA PRO A 279 -2.16 -1.67 -12.15
C PRO A 279 -0.89 -1.87 -11.32
N ARG A 280 0.05 -0.92 -11.38
CA ARG A 280 1.28 -0.93 -10.59
C ARG A 280 1.00 -0.96 -9.09
N ASP A 281 0.14 -0.08 -8.59
CA ASP A 281 -0.19 0.01 -7.17
C ASP A 281 -0.98 -1.21 -6.68
N PHE A 282 -1.92 -1.69 -7.50
CA PHE A 282 -2.71 -2.86 -7.16
C PHE A 282 -1.83 -4.11 -7.08
N LEU A 283 -1.03 -4.38 -8.13
CA LEU A 283 -0.15 -5.56 -8.19
C LEU A 283 0.93 -5.52 -7.13
N ALA A 284 1.47 -4.33 -6.79
CA ALA A 284 2.42 -4.19 -5.69
C ALA A 284 1.84 -4.68 -4.35
N GLY A 285 0.53 -4.49 -4.11
CA GLY A 285 -0.16 -5.05 -2.95
C GLY A 285 -0.10 -6.58 -2.89
N LEU A 286 -0.30 -7.25 -4.03
CA LEU A 286 -0.29 -8.71 -4.11
C LEU A 286 1.07 -9.31 -3.71
N ALA A 287 2.18 -8.60 -3.95
CA ALA A 287 3.52 -9.04 -3.54
C ALA A 287 3.61 -9.26 -2.01
N TYR A 288 2.86 -8.45 -1.26
CA TYR A 288 2.74 -8.51 0.20
C TYR A 288 1.57 -9.35 0.68
N ARG A 289 0.93 -10.11 -0.22
CA ARG A 289 -0.33 -10.82 0.03
C ARG A 289 -1.44 -9.90 0.54
N VAL A 290 -1.46 -8.65 0.06
CA VAL A 290 -2.50 -7.66 0.37
C VAL A 290 -3.38 -7.46 -0.86
N PHE A 291 -4.65 -7.79 -0.74
CA PHE A 291 -5.63 -7.55 -1.77
C PHE A 291 -6.42 -6.27 -1.47
N HIS A 292 -6.36 -5.28 -2.36
CA HIS A 292 -7.14 -4.04 -2.22
C HIS A 292 -8.60 -4.33 -2.58
N CYS A 293 -9.51 -4.03 -1.66
CA CYS A 293 -10.91 -4.46 -1.70
C CYS A 293 -11.84 -3.26 -1.45
N THR A 294 -12.83 -3.05 -2.32
CA THR A 294 -13.83 -2.00 -2.12
C THR A 294 -14.88 -2.43 -1.09
N GLN A 295 -15.43 -1.44 -0.37
CA GLN A 295 -16.49 -1.68 0.63
C GLN A 295 -17.88 -1.24 0.17
N TYR A 296 -17.98 -0.42 -0.88
CA TYR A 296 -19.27 0.02 -1.41
C TYR A 296 -19.97 -1.11 -2.16
N ILE A 297 -21.29 -1.05 -2.22
CA ILE A 297 -22.10 -1.96 -3.02
C ILE A 297 -22.63 -1.25 -4.26
N ARG A 298 -22.84 -2.00 -5.35
CA ARG A 298 -23.50 -1.51 -6.57
C ARG A 298 -24.87 -0.90 -6.28
N HIS A 299 -25.32 -0.05 -7.19
CA HIS A 299 -26.63 0.60 -7.08
C HIS A 299 -27.78 -0.42 -7.18
N GLY A 300 -28.80 -0.29 -6.31
CA GLY A 300 -29.89 -1.27 -6.19
C GLY A 300 -30.84 -1.35 -7.40
N SER A 301 -30.80 -0.39 -8.33
CA SER A 301 -31.62 -0.40 -9.54
C SER A 301 -31.22 -1.48 -10.55
N ASP A 302 -29.95 -1.92 -10.53
CA ASP A 302 -29.43 -2.96 -11.41
C ASP A 302 -28.51 -3.91 -10.62
N PRO A 303 -29.08 -4.78 -9.78
CA PRO A 303 -28.28 -5.61 -8.87
C PRO A 303 -27.44 -6.64 -9.61
N LEU A 304 -27.81 -7.05 -10.84
CA LEU A 304 -27.13 -8.13 -11.55
C LEU A 304 -26.01 -7.64 -12.47
N TYR A 305 -25.82 -6.32 -12.61
CA TYR A 305 -24.78 -5.75 -13.46
C TYR A 305 -24.09 -4.55 -12.79
N THR A 306 -22.78 -4.48 -12.95
CA THR A 306 -21.98 -3.29 -12.61
C THR A 306 -20.68 -3.32 -13.42
N PRO A 307 -20.22 -2.18 -13.97
CA PRO A 307 -18.88 -2.07 -14.53
C PRO A 307 -17.81 -1.90 -13.44
N GLU A 308 -18.20 -1.49 -12.24
CA GLU A 308 -17.30 -1.24 -11.12
C GLU A 308 -17.09 -2.51 -10.27
N PRO A 309 -15.88 -2.72 -9.72
CA PRO A 309 -15.61 -3.81 -8.78
C PRO A 309 -16.16 -3.45 -7.39
N ASP A 310 -17.46 -3.64 -7.18
CA ASP A 310 -18.10 -3.43 -5.88
C ASP A 310 -17.82 -4.59 -4.91
N THR A 311 -18.22 -4.45 -3.64
CA THR A 311 -17.96 -5.45 -2.60
C THR A 311 -18.52 -6.84 -2.95
N CYS A 312 -19.58 -6.93 -3.76
CA CYS A 312 -20.06 -8.22 -4.28
C CYS A 312 -19.00 -8.91 -5.14
N HIS A 313 -18.36 -8.19 -6.07
CA HIS A 313 -17.28 -8.73 -6.91
C HIS A 313 -16.09 -9.18 -6.06
N GLU A 314 -15.68 -8.35 -5.09
CA GLU A 314 -14.52 -8.66 -4.27
C GLU A 314 -14.75 -9.89 -3.39
N LEU A 315 -15.85 -9.88 -2.62
CA LEU A 315 -16.13 -10.90 -1.63
C LEU A 315 -16.57 -12.22 -2.26
N LEU A 316 -17.38 -12.19 -3.32
CA LEU A 316 -17.90 -13.40 -3.96
C LEU A 316 -17.04 -13.88 -5.12
N GLY A 317 -16.20 -13.03 -5.71
CA GLY A 317 -15.28 -13.41 -6.79
C GLY A 317 -13.91 -13.82 -6.25
N HIS A 318 -13.21 -12.89 -5.59
CA HIS A 318 -11.79 -13.02 -5.28
C HIS A 318 -11.51 -13.81 -3.99
N VAL A 319 -12.19 -13.46 -2.90
CA VAL A 319 -11.87 -13.98 -1.56
C VAL A 319 -11.86 -15.52 -1.47
N PRO A 320 -12.81 -16.27 -2.07
CA PRO A 320 -12.79 -17.73 -1.97
C PRO A 320 -11.55 -18.37 -2.59
N LEU A 321 -11.00 -17.79 -3.66
CA LEU A 321 -9.75 -18.27 -4.26
C LEU A 321 -8.52 -17.82 -3.47
N LEU A 322 -8.50 -16.60 -2.93
CA LEU A 322 -7.42 -16.14 -2.08
C LEU A 322 -7.26 -16.97 -0.79
N ALA A 323 -8.31 -17.65 -0.35
CA ALA A 323 -8.27 -18.59 0.77
C ALA A 323 -7.61 -19.95 0.41
N ASP A 324 -7.34 -20.22 -0.86
CA ASP A 324 -6.56 -21.39 -1.29
C ASP A 324 -5.06 -21.07 -1.31
N PRO A 325 -4.19 -21.84 -0.63
CA PRO A 325 -2.76 -21.55 -0.56
C PRO A 325 -2.04 -21.54 -1.92
N LYS A 326 -2.46 -22.35 -2.89
CA LYS A 326 -1.80 -22.41 -4.21
C LYS A 326 -2.17 -21.20 -5.05
N PHE A 327 -3.45 -20.84 -5.06
CA PHE A 327 -3.89 -19.63 -5.76
C PHE A 327 -3.34 -18.36 -5.11
N ALA A 328 -3.26 -18.33 -3.78
CA ALA A 328 -2.60 -17.25 -3.05
C ALA A 328 -1.12 -17.11 -3.44
N GLN A 329 -0.37 -18.22 -3.50
CA GLN A 329 1.01 -18.19 -3.96
C GLN A 329 1.10 -17.67 -5.40
N PHE A 330 0.30 -18.21 -6.32
CA PHE A 330 0.24 -17.74 -7.71
C PHE A 330 -0.02 -16.23 -7.79
N SER A 331 -1.00 -15.72 -7.02
CA SER A 331 -1.33 -14.30 -6.98
C SER A 331 -0.17 -13.45 -6.44
N GLN A 332 0.55 -13.97 -5.43
CA GLN A 332 1.74 -13.30 -4.89
C GLN A 332 2.88 -13.24 -5.91
N GLU A 333 3.12 -14.30 -6.69
CA GLU A 333 4.16 -14.32 -7.72
C GLU A 333 3.93 -13.24 -8.78
N ILE A 334 2.67 -13.02 -9.21
CA ILE A 334 2.32 -11.90 -10.10
C ILE A 334 2.67 -10.57 -9.45
N GLY A 335 2.35 -10.41 -8.17
CA GLY A 335 2.67 -9.20 -7.43
C GLY A 335 4.18 -8.94 -7.32
N LEU A 336 4.96 -9.97 -6.99
CA LEU A 336 6.42 -9.90 -6.92
C LEU A 336 7.04 -9.52 -8.28
N ALA A 337 6.52 -10.09 -9.37
CA ALA A 337 6.97 -9.76 -10.73
C ALA A 337 6.70 -8.29 -11.11
N SER A 338 5.73 -7.62 -10.47
CA SER A 338 5.41 -6.22 -10.76
C SER A 338 6.35 -5.20 -10.08
N LEU A 339 7.06 -5.62 -9.03
CA LEU A 339 7.88 -4.70 -8.23
C LEU A 339 9.10 -4.21 -9.04
N GLY A 340 9.13 -2.90 -9.33
CA GLY A 340 10.18 -2.27 -10.14
C GLY A 340 10.12 -2.61 -11.64
N ALA A 341 9.07 -3.29 -12.10
CA ALA A 341 8.88 -3.58 -13.52
C ALA A 341 8.57 -2.30 -14.33
N SER A 342 8.90 -2.29 -15.61
CA SER A 342 8.55 -1.21 -16.54
C SER A 342 7.02 -1.06 -16.68
N ASP A 343 6.53 0.09 -17.12
CA ASP A 343 5.08 0.27 -17.34
C ASP A 343 4.52 -0.70 -18.40
N GLU A 344 5.32 -1.02 -19.42
CA GLU A 344 4.96 -2.01 -20.44
C GLU A 344 4.79 -3.41 -19.83
N ASP A 345 5.71 -3.83 -18.97
CA ASP A 345 5.64 -5.15 -18.35
C ASP A 345 4.54 -5.23 -17.28
N VAL A 346 4.30 -4.14 -16.54
CA VAL A 346 3.14 -4.03 -15.66
C VAL A 346 1.85 -4.19 -16.47
N GLN A 347 1.75 -3.63 -17.67
CA GLN A 347 0.57 -3.80 -18.53
C GLN A 347 0.42 -5.24 -19.04
N LYS A 348 1.51 -5.93 -19.35
CA LYS A 348 1.50 -7.37 -19.70
C LYS A 348 1.05 -8.21 -18.50
N LEU A 349 1.60 -7.95 -17.32
CA LEU A 349 1.22 -8.63 -16.08
C LEU A 349 -0.26 -8.39 -15.75
N ALA A 350 -0.74 -7.15 -15.91
CA ALA A 350 -2.15 -6.83 -15.81
C ALA A 350 -2.95 -7.70 -16.78
N THR A 351 -2.57 -7.76 -18.06
CA THR A 351 -3.26 -8.60 -19.06
C THR A 351 -3.30 -10.09 -18.69
N VAL A 352 -2.21 -10.64 -18.16
CA VAL A 352 -2.15 -12.04 -17.69
C VAL A 352 -3.06 -12.27 -16.49
N SER A 353 -3.07 -11.33 -15.55
CA SER A 353 -3.97 -11.33 -14.39
C SER A 353 -5.44 -11.10 -14.74
N LEU A 354 -5.74 -10.85 -16.02
CA LEU A 354 -7.08 -10.60 -16.55
C LEU A 354 -7.61 -11.74 -17.42
N HIS A 355 -6.73 -12.62 -17.92
CA HIS A 355 -7.00 -13.63 -18.95
C HIS A 355 -8.21 -13.27 -19.84
N ARG A 356 -8.01 -12.28 -20.72
CA ARG A 356 -8.88 -12.10 -21.88
C ARG A 356 -8.75 -13.36 -22.74
N ASN A 357 -9.81 -14.15 -22.85
CA ASN A 357 -9.97 -15.01 -24.02
C ASN A 357 -10.13 -14.08 -25.23
N THR A 358 -9.02 -13.79 -25.90
CA THR A 358 -9.04 -13.34 -27.29
C THR A 358 -9.13 -14.59 -28.16
N SER A 359 -10.35 -15.09 -28.32
CA SER A 359 -10.70 -16.05 -29.37
C SER A 359 -12.03 -15.69 -29.98
#